data_AF-A0A962V6V8-F1
#
_entry.id   AF-A0A962V6V8-F1
#
_cell.length_a   1.000
_cell.length_b   1.000
_cell.length_c   1.000
_cell.angle_alpha   90.00
_cell.angle_beta   90.00
_cell.angle_gamma   90.00
#
_symmetry.space_group_name_H-M   'P 1'
#
loop_
_entity.id
_entity.type
_entity.pdbx_description
1 polymer ?
#
loop_
_entity_poly.entity_id
_entity_poly.type
_entity_poly.pdbx_seq_one_letter_code
_entity_poly.pdbx_strand_id
1 'polypeptide(L)'
;VFNGAIENAWLWVWILVLLTAVPFELLVLWAQNQLMVNAGALLKQRLLFGALQLRPEEIRHQGLGQFLSRVLEAETLETLVLGGGFSAAIALIELLTAAVVLGLGAGGMLHVGLLVLWLGVAVVIAWRFYDGSQRWRSAHRVMINTLIERMVGHRTRLAQERPQDWHDDEDQLQARYLSLSKDMDSSAVQISGIWSRGWLVLGLAGMAYPLISSQFELTALALSLGGVMLAAQALNHLATGMESLLGVVNAWRQVGPLFHAAPRINAEPAGSAATLTGTGTGTGREDSGNGARSDDTGGRPLLVAKDLSFRYREFGQPVLQACNLTVHSGDRLLLQGGSGGGKSTLAALLAGLR
;
A
#
# COMPACT_ATOMS: atom_id res chain seq x y z
N VAL A 1 -41.24 43.26 1.33
CA VAL A 1 -40.93 43.54 2.75
C VAL A 1 -41.67 42.50 3.58
N PHE A 2 -40.95 41.58 4.23
CA PHE A 2 -41.55 40.57 5.10
C PHE A 2 -42.28 41.30 6.25
N ASN A 3 -43.61 41.29 6.23
CA ASN A 3 -44.45 41.79 7.32
C ASN A 3 -44.39 40.83 8.52
N GLY A 4 -43.25 40.77 9.22
CA GLY A 4 -43.11 40.34 10.62
C GLY A 4 -43.64 38.95 11.07
N ALA A 5 -44.28 38.18 10.21
CA ALA A 5 -44.84 36.87 10.49
C ALA A 5 -44.25 35.90 9.48
N ILE A 6 -43.39 35.00 9.95
CA ILE A 6 -43.02 33.82 9.17
C ILE A 6 -44.33 33.07 8.93
N GLU A 7 -44.79 32.99 7.68
CA GLU A 7 -45.99 32.22 7.36
C GLU A 7 -45.77 30.79 7.85
N ASN A 8 -46.70 30.27 8.66
CA ASN A 8 -46.60 28.93 9.25
C ASN A 8 -46.30 27.83 8.21
N ALA A 9 -46.65 28.04 6.95
CA ALA A 9 -46.31 27.15 5.84
C ALA A 9 -44.79 26.94 5.66
N TRP A 10 -43.97 27.99 5.80
CA TRP A 10 -42.50 27.85 5.67
C TRP A 10 -41.90 27.04 6.81
N LEU A 11 -42.45 27.15 8.03
CA LEU A 11 -42.02 26.31 9.15
C LEU A 11 -42.32 24.83 8.89
N TRP A 12 -43.48 24.52 8.33
CA TRP A 12 -43.81 23.13 7.94
C TRP A 12 -42.90 22.59 6.84
N VAL A 13 -42.52 23.41 5.85
CA VAL A 13 -41.55 23.00 4.83
C VAL A 13 -40.19 22.69 5.47
N TRP A 14 -39.69 23.55 6.36
CA TRP A 14 -38.43 23.30 7.08
C TRP A 14 -38.49 22.04 7.96
N ILE A 15 -39.60 21.83 8.68
CA ILE A 15 -39.81 20.63 9.49
C ILE A 15 -39.81 19.38 8.61
N LEU A 16 -40.48 19.41 7.45
CA LEU A 16 -40.54 18.28 6.54
C LEU A 16 -39.17 17.99 5.91
N VAL A 17 -38.42 19.02 5.52
CA VAL A 17 -37.04 18.89 5.02
C VAL A 17 -36.14 18.27 6.09
N LEU A 18 -36.16 18.78 7.32
CA LEU A 18 -35.35 18.23 8.42
C LEU A 18 -35.75 16.80 8.78
N LEU A 19 -37.05 16.50 8.81
CA LEU A 19 -37.58 15.17 9.13
C LEU A 19 -37.24 14.14 8.05
N THR A 20 -37.12 14.56 6.79
CA THR A 20 -36.75 13.67 5.68
C THR A 20 -35.24 13.56 5.47
N ALA A 21 -34.46 14.61 5.78
CA ALA A 21 -33.01 14.60 5.63
C ALA A 21 -32.34 13.56 6.53
N VAL A 22 -32.68 13.53 7.81
CA VAL A 22 -32.08 12.61 8.80
C VAL A 22 -32.24 11.12 8.42
N PRO A 23 -33.44 10.59 8.12
CA PRO A 23 -33.58 9.19 7.73
C PRO A 23 -32.88 8.87 6.40
N PHE A 24 -32.79 9.84 5.49
CA PHE A 24 -32.07 9.64 4.23
C PHE A 24 -30.56 9.56 4.45
N GLU A 25 -29.99 10.43 5.29
CA GLU A 25 -28.59 10.34 5.70
C GLU A 25 -28.27 9.02 6.41
N LEU A 26 -29.16 8.57 7.30
CA LEU A 26 -29.03 7.26 7.97
C LEU A 26 -29.10 6.10 6.98
N LEU A 27 -29.98 6.17 5.98
CA LEU A 27 -30.09 5.16 4.92
C LEU A 27 -28.81 5.12 4.07
N VAL A 28 -28.28 6.28 3.69
CA VAL A 28 -27.01 6.38 2.95
C VAL A 28 -25.87 5.77 3.77
N LEU A 29 -25.76 6.13 5.05
CA LEU A 29 -24.74 5.59 5.95
C LEU A 29 -24.88 4.07 6.13
N TRP A 30 -26.11 3.57 6.31
CA TRP A 30 -26.39 2.14 6.41
C TRP A 30 -26.02 1.39 5.13
N ALA A 31 -26.39 1.93 3.96
CA ALA A 31 -26.07 1.34 2.67
C ALA A 31 -24.56 1.33 2.41
N GLN A 32 -23.86 2.42 2.74
CA GLN A 32 -22.40 2.51 2.69
C GLN A 32 -21.75 1.44 3.58
N ASN A 33 -22.21 1.27 4.82
CA ASN A 33 -21.68 0.26 5.74
C ASN A 33 -21.94 -1.18 5.25
N GLN A 34 -23.12 -1.47 4.70
CA GLN A 34 -23.41 -2.79 4.15
C GLN A 34 -22.52 -3.11 2.95
N LEU A 35 -22.35 -2.14 2.05
CA LEU A 35 -21.43 -2.28 0.92
C LEU A 35 -19.99 -2.48 1.42
N MET A 36 -19.60 -1.76 2.48
CA MET A 36 -18.28 -1.87 3.11
C MET A 36 -18.00 -3.29 3.60
N VAL A 37 -18.89 -3.85 4.43
CA VAL A 37 -18.71 -5.19 5.01
C VAL A 37 -18.67 -6.27 3.93
N ASN A 38 -19.55 -6.20 2.93
CA ASN A 38 -19.62 -7.20 1.87
C ASN A 38 -18.39 -7.15 0.94
N ALA A 39 -17.96 -5.95 0.53
CA ALA A 39 -16.76 -5.80 -0.29
C ALA A 39 -15.48 -6.21 0.47
N GLY A 40 -15.38 -5.85 1.76
CA GLY A 40 -14.31 -6.27 2.65
C GLY A 40 -14.22 -7.78 2.80
N ALA A 41 -15.36 -8.46 2.97
CA ALA A 41 -15.44 -9.92 3.05
C ALA A 41 -14.93 -10.60 1.77
N LEU A 42 -15.37 -10.13 0.59
CA LEU A 42 -14.92 -10.66 -0.71
C LEU A 42 -13.41 -10.46 -0.91
N LEU A 43 -12.89 -9.27 -0.55
CA LEU A 43 -11.47 -8.98 -0.61
C LEU A 43 -10.67 -9.94 0.29
N LYS A 44 -11.05 -10.08 1.57
CA LYS A 44 -10.40 -10.99 2.52
C LYS A 44 -10.42 -12.44 2.06
N GLN A 45 -11.56 -12.92 1.56
CA GLN A 45 -11.67 -14.28 1.02
C GLN A 45 -10.69 -14.51 -0.13
N ARG A 46 -10.57 -13.53 -1.03
CA ARG A 46 -9.64 -13.61 -2.17
C ARG A 46 -8.17 -13.52 -1.74
N LEU A 47 -7.85 -12.67 -0.77
CA LEU A 47 -6.49 -12.58 -0.22
C LEU A 47 -6.08 -13.84 0.53
N LEU A 48 -6.99 -14.43 1.29
CA LEU A 48 -6.77 -15.72 1.95
C LEU A 48 -6.48 -16.81 0.91
N PHE A 49 -7.28 -16.89 -0.15
CA PHE A 49 -7.07 -17.86 -1.23
C PHE A 49 -5.73 -17.65 -1.95
N GLY A 50 -5.35 -16.39 -2.19
CA GLY A 50 -4.04 -16.06 -2.75
C GLY A 50 -2.87 -16.40 -1.83
N ALA A 51 -3.02 -16.19 -0.51
CA ALA A 51 -2.01 -16.54 0.47
C ALA A 51 -1.78 -18.06 0.56
N LEU A 52 -2.84 -18.86 0.47
CA LEU A 52 -2.77 -20.34 0.44
C LEU A 52 -2.08 -20.89 -0.81
N GLN A 53 -1.95 -20.09 -1.87
CA GLN A 53 -1.29 -20.48 -3.13
C GLN A 53 0.15 -19.99 -3.27
N LEU A 54 0.69 -19.27 -2.29
CA LEU A 54 2.08 -18.84 -2.33
C LEU A 54 3.02 -20.03 -2.27
N ARG A 55 4.04 -20.03 -3.14
CA ARG A 55 5.03 -21.12 -3.16
C ARG A 55 5.92 -21.07 -1.91
N PRO A 56 6.40 -22.20 -1.40
CA PRO A 56 7.35 -22.23 -0.28
C PRO A 56 8.60 -21.38 -0.53
N GLU A 57 9.08 -21.24 -1.77
CA GLU A 57 10.19 -20.31 -2.08
C GLU A 57 9.78 -18.84 -1.91
N GLU A 58 8.57 -18.45 -2.33
CA GLU A 58 8.05 -17.09 -2.18
C GLU A 58 7.88 -16.69 -0.71
N ILE A 59 7.51 -17.65 0.14
CA ILE A 59 7.40 -17.47 1.60
C ILE A 59 8.79 -17.40 2.23
N ARG A 60 9.74 -18.26 1.83
CA ARG A 60 11.10 -18.29 2.37
C ARG A 60 11.91 -17.01 2.10
N HIS A 61 11.56 -16.25 1.07
CA HIS A 61 12.20 -14.97 0.76
C HIS A 61 11.56 -13.76 1.47
N GLN A 62 10.42 -13.96 2.14
CA GLN A 62 9.70 -12.91 2.83
C GLN A 62 9.86 -13.11 4.34
N GLY A 63 10.34 -12.09 5.05
CA GLY A 63 10.39 -12.14 6.51
C GLY A 63 8.99 -12.23 7.12
N LEU A 64 8.85 -12.86 8.29
CA LEU A 64 7.57 -12.94 9.03
C LEU A 64 6.89 -11.57 9.20
N GLY A 65 7.69 -10.51 9.40
CA GLY A 65 7.22 -9.14 9.49
C GLY A 65 6.53 -8.63 8.23
N GLN A 66 6.91 -9.10 7.04
CA GLN A 66 6.29 -8.70 5.78
C GLN A 66 4.89 -9.32 5.63
N PHE A 67 4.67 -10.54 6.12
CA PHE A 67 3.34 -11.15 6.16
C PHE A 67 2.41 -10.42 7.14
N LEU A 68 2.90 -10.11 8.35
CA LEU A 68 2.14 -9.33 9.32
C LEU A 68 1.80 -7.94 8.78
N SER A 69 2.76 -7.27 8.16
CA SER A 69 2.56 -5.98 7.50
C SER A 69 1.51 -6.03 6.39
N ARG A 70 1.46 -7.12 5.60
CA ARG A 70 0.42 -7.28 4.56
C ARG A 70 -0.97 -7.49 5.13
N VAL A 71 -1.09 -8.20 6.26
CA VAL A 71 -2.38 -8.38 6.94
C VAL A 71 -2.90 -7.05 7.46
N LEU A 72 -2.05 -6.29 8.17
CA LEU A 72 -2.40 -4.94 8.62
C LEU A 72 -2.76 -4.03 7.44
N GLU A 73 -2.00 -4.09 6.34
CA GLU A 73 -2.29 -3.27 5.17
C GLU A 73 -3.60 -3.68 4.47
N ALA A 74 -3.98 -4.96 4.49
CA ALA A 74 -5.27 -5.40 3.96
C ALA A 74 -6.45 -4.82 4.74
N GLU A 75 -6.32 -4.67 6.05
CA GLU A 75 -7.31 -3.98 6.90
C GLU A 75 -7.37 -2.48 6.57
N THR A 76 -6.23 -1.83 6.37
CA THR A 76 -6.21 -0.44 5.90
C THR A 76 -6.87 -0.29 4.53
N LEU A 77 -6.61 -1.22 3.59
CA LEU A 77 -7.21 -1.18 2.25
C LEU A 77 -8.74 -1.26 2.31
N GLU A 78 -9.28 -2.11 3.18
CA GLU A 78 -10.72 -2.26 3.40
C GLU A 78 -11.35 -0.94 3.87
N THR A 79 -10.75 -0.30 4.88
CA THR A 79 -11.26 0.99 5.40
C THR A 79 -11.15 2.13 4.37
N LEU A 80 -10.06 2.16 3.59
CA LEU A 80 -9.75 3.27 2.68
C LEU A 80 -10.52 3.21 1.34
N VAL A 81 -10.70 2.03 0.75
CA VAL A 81 -11.43 1.87 -0.53
C VAL A 81 -12.89 2.30 -0.39
N LEU A 82 -13.47 2.03 0.77
CA LEU A 82 -14.91 2.10 0.99
C LEU A 82 -15.34 3.40 1.68
N GLY A 83 -14.43 4.06 2.43
CA GLY A 83 -14.66 5.39 3.01
C GLY A 83 -14.46 6.54 2.01
N GLY A 84 -13.22 6.79 1.56
CA GLY A 84 -12.95 8.03 0.82
C GLY A 84 -13.10 7.97 -0.71
N GLY A 85 -13.22 6.78 -1.31
CA GLY A 85 -13.62 6.68 -2.72
C GLY A 85 -14.99 7.32 -2.98
N PHE A 86 -15.96 7.10 -2.07
CA PHE A 86 -17.27 7.73 -2.12
C PHE A 86 -17.20 9.24 -1.81
N SER A 87 -16.41 9.65 -0.80
CA SER A 87 -16.22 11.07 -0.47
C SER A 87 -15.69 11.87 -1.66
N ALA A 88 -14.72 11.33 -2.42
CA ALA A 88 -14.19 12.01 -3.61
C ALA A 88 -15.26 12.19 -4.71
N ALA A 89 -16.11 11.19 -4.94
CA ALA A 89 -17.18 11.27 -5.92
C ALA A 89 -18.27 12.28 -5.51
N ILE A 90 -18.67 12.26 -4.24
CA ILE A 90 -19.62 13.21 -3.66
C ILE A 90 -19.07 14.64 -3.76
N ALA A 91 -17.79 14.83 -3.41
CA ALA A 91 -17.13 16.13 -3.47
C ALA A 91 -17.20 16.76 -4.87
N LEU A 92 -17.07 15.96 -5.94
CA LEU A 92 -17.16 16.47 -7.32
C LEU A 92 -18.55 17.03 -7.63
N ILE A 93 -19.60 16.33 -7.21
CA ILE A 93 -21.00 16.76 -7.40
C ILE A 93 -21.28 18.01 -6.56
N GLU A 94 -20.84 18.02 -5.30
CA GLU A 94 -20.98 19.17 -4.41
C GLU A 94 -20.23 20.38 -4.96
N LEU A 95 -19.02 20.21 -5.50
CA LEU A 95 -18.23 21.32 -6.06
C LEU A 95 -18.91 21.94 -7.29
N LEU A 96 -19.48 21.12 -8.18
CA LEU A 96 -20.25 21.58 -9.33
C LEU A 96 -21.51 22.33 -8.87
N THR A 97 -22.22 21.77 -7.89
CA THR A 97 -23.42 22.39 -7.30
C THR A 97 -23.06 23.72 -6.64
N ALA A 98 -21.96 23.78 -5.90
CA ALA A 98 -21.48 24.99 -5.26
C ALA A 98 -21.15 26.06 -6.29
N ALA A 99 -20.47 25.71 -7.38
CA ALA A 99 -20.16 26.64 -8.46
C ALA A 99 -21.43 27.24 -9.10
N VAL A 100 -22.45 26.40 -9.34
CA VAL A 100 -23.74 26.88 -9.86
C VAL A 100 -24.44 27.80 -8.85
N VAL A 101 -24.55 27.38 -7.58
CA VAL A 101 -25.20 28.17 -6.52
C VAL A 101 -24.49 29.51 -6.29
N LEU A 102 -23.15 29.52 -6.29
CA LEU A 102 -22.35 30.73 -6.17
C LEU A 102 -22.53 31.66 -7.38
N GLY A 103 -22.62 31.11 -8.59
CA GLY A 103 -22.88 31.87 -9.81
C GLY A 103 -24.27 32.54 -9.84
N LEU A 104 -25.25 31.96 -9.15
CA LEU A 104 -26.59 32.54 -8.96
C LEU A 104 -26.66 33.48 -7.73
N GLY A 105 -25.62 33.51 -6.89
CA GLY A 105 -25.55 34.32 -5.69
C GLY A 105 -25.16 35.78 -5.94
N ALA A 106 -25.12 36.56 -4.87
CA ALA A 106 -24.87 38.01 -4.91
C ALA A 106 -23.54 38.42 -5.56
N GLY A 107 -22.47 37.62 -5.47
CA GLY A 107 -21.21 37.92 -6.17
C GLY A 107 -21.05 37.24 -7.53
N GLY A 108 -22.04 36.44 -7.96
CA GLY A 108 -22.12 35.85 -9.29
C GLY A 108 -20.82 35.21 -9.78
N MET A 109 -20.37 35.61 -10.97
CA MET A 109 -19.16 35.05 -11.60
C MET A 109 -17.85 35.34 -10.85
N LEU A 110 -17.79 36.40 -10.02
CA LEU A 110 -16.61 36.66 -9.20
C LEU A 110 -16.39 35.56 -8.15
N HIS A 111 -17.45 35.09 -7.48
CA HIS A 111 -17.35 33.97 -6.54
C HIS A 111 -16.91 32.68 -7.21
N VAL A 112 -17.42 32.40 -8.41
CA VAL A 112 -16.99 31.24 -9.21
C VAL A 112 -15.51 31.36 -9.58
N GLY A 113 -15.06 32.55 -9.99
CA GLY A 113 -13.65 32.82 -10.27
C GLY A 113 -12.75 32.62 -9.03
N LEU A 114 -13.19 33.08 -7.86
CA LEU A 114 -12.48 32.84 -6.59
C LEU A 114 -12.42 31.34 -6.25
N LEU A 115 -13.49 30.58 -6.49
CA LEU A 115 -13.50 29.14 -6.28
C LEU A 115 -12.49 28.43 -7.18
N VAL A 116 -12.45 28.78 -8.47
CA VAL A 116 -11.48 28.22 -9.43
C VAL A 116 -10.04 28.56 -9.03
N LEU A 117 -9.79 29.82 -8.62
CA LEU A 117 -8.49 30.23 -8.12
C LEU A 117 -8.09 29.43 -6.87
N TRP A 118 -9.02 29.27 -5.93
CA TRP A 118 -8.79 28.49 -4.72
C TRP A 118 -8.51 27.03 -5.01
N LEU A 119 -9.23 26.42 -5.96
CA LEU A 119 -8.96 25.05 -6.41
C LEU A 119 -7.56 24.89 -6.99
N GLY A 120 -7.02 25.92 -7.68
CA GLY A 120 -5.63 25.94 -8.11
C GLY A 120 -4.64 25.88 -6.95
N VAL A 121 -4.85 26.71 -5.92
CA VAL A 121 -4.05 26.68 -4.68
C VAL A 121 -4.19 25.33 -3.97
N ALA A 122 -5.40 24.80 -3.95
CA ALA A 122 -5.72 23.51 -3.36
C ALA A 122 -4.90 22.40 -4.06
N VAL A 123 -4.88 22.33 -5.39
CA VAL A 123 -4.07 21.36 -6.15
C VAL A 123 -2.58 21.42 -5.77
N VAL A 124 -2.02 22.61 -5.57
CA VAL A 124 -0.62 22.76 -5.14
C VAL A 124 -0.40 22.21 -3.72
N ILE A 125 -1.29 22.52 -2.77
CA ILE A 125 -1.23 21.98 -1.40
C ILE A 125 -1.35 20.45 -1.42
N ALA A 126 -2.30 19.92 -2.20
CA ALA A 126 -2.52 18.49 -2.39
C ALA A 126 -1.28 17.79 -2.96
N TRP A 127 -0.64 18.37 -3.97
CA TRP A 127 0.58 17.81 -4.56
C TRP A 127 1.75 17.78 -3.57
N ARG A 128 1.93 18.86 -2.79
CA ARG A 128 2.95 18.93 -1.74
C ARG A 128 2.73 17.87 -0.65
N PHE A 129 1.48 17.69 -0.25
CA PHE A 129 1.08 16.66 0.71
C PHE A 129 1.31 15.25 0.14
N TYR A 130 0.96 15.00 -1.12
CA TYR A 130 1.19 13.74 -1.79
C TYR A 130 2.67 13.34 -1.77
N ASP A 131 3.55 14.23 -2.24
CA ASP A 131 4.98 13.95 -2.33
C ASP A 131 5.60 13.75 -0.93
N GLY A 132 5.27 14.61 0.03
CA GLY A 132 5.71 14.45 1.42
C GLY A 132 5.24 13.13 2.04
N SER A 133 3.98 12.77 1.81
CA SER A 133 3.41 11.53 2.34
C SER A 133 4.04 10.28 1.72
N GLN A 134 4.40 10.30 0.43
CA GLN A 134 5.12 9.19 -0.22
C GLN A 134 6.53 9.01 0.36
N ARG A 135 7.28 10.12 0.53
CA ARG A 135 8.62 10.11 1.13
C ARG A 135 8.58 9.58 2.56
N TRP A 136 7.68 10.09 3.40
CA TRP A 136 7.52 9.64 4.78
C TRP A 136 7.13 8.15 4.87
N ARG A 137 6.15 7.69 4.08
CA ARG A 137 5.73 6.27 4.05
C ARG A 137 6.87 5.35 3.61
N SER A 138 7.67 5.76 2.63
CA SER A 138 8.83 4.97 2.19
C SER A 138 9.87 4.81 3.30
N ALA A 139 10.17 5.88 4.04
CA ALA A 139 11.12 5.87 5.14
C ALA A 139 10.60 5.01 6.32
N HIS A 140 9.32 5.13 6.65
CA HIS A 140 8.69 4.31 7.69
C HIS A 140 8.78 2.81 7.38
N ARG A 141 8.48 2.41 6.14
CA ARG A 141 8.58 1.03 5.67
C ARG A 141 10.01 0.49 5.76
N VAL A 142 10.99 1.28 5.30
CA VAL A 142 12.41 0.89 5.37
C VAL A 142 12.83 0.71 6.81
N MET A 143 12.49 1.65 7.70
CA MET A 143 12.80 1.59 9.12
C MET A 143 12.23 0.33 9.78
N ILE A 144 10.93 0.02 9.58
CA ILE A 144 10.30 -1.17 10.16
C ILE A 144 10.99 -2.44 9.69
N ASN A 145 11.22 -2.59 8.38
CA ASN A 145 11.85 -3.80 7.83
C ASN A 145 13.27 -4.00 8.40
N THR A 146 14.07 -2.92 8.45
CA THR A 146 15.43 -2.99 8.99
C THR A 146 15.45 -3.31 10.48
N LEU A 147 14.53 -2.73 11.27
CA LEU A 147 14.42 -3.04 12.70
C LEU A 147 14.03 -4.50 12.94
N ILE A 148 13.05 -5.02 12.19
CA ILE A 148 12.65 -6.43 12.30
C ILE A 148 13.81 -7.36 11.93
N GLU A 149 14.52 -7.07 10.84
CA GLU A 149 15.69 -7.86 10.42
C GLU A 149 16.79 -7.87 11.49
N ARG A 150 17.06 -6.72 12.11
CA ARG A 150 18.00 -6.59 13.23
C ARG A 150 17.56 -7.34 14.48
N MET A 151 16.27 -7.30 14.82
CA MET A 151 15.71 -8.04 15.96
C MET A 151 15.85 -9.55 15.76
N VAL A 152 15.60 -10.05 14.54
CA VAL A 152 15.79 -11.47 14.20
C VAL A 152 17.27 -11.85 14.20
N GLY A 153 18.14 -10.98 13.69
CA GLY A 153 19.59 -11.17 13.63
C GLY A 153 20.35 -10.80 14.91
N HIS A 154 19.66 -10.48 16.00
CA HIS A 154 20.24 -9.82 17.17
C HIS A 154 21.46 -10.54 17.75
N ARG A 155 21.40 -11.88 17.87
CA ARG A 155 22.52 -12.68 18.41
C ARG A 155 23.75 -12.63 17.51
N THR A 156 23.56 -12.68 16.20
CA THR A 156 24.65 -12.57 15.22
C THR A 156 25.27 -11.18 15.27
N ARG A 157 24.44 -10.15 15.42
CA ARG A 157 24.85 -8.75 15.54
C ARG A 157 25.76 -8.53 16.74
N LEU A 158 25.33 -8.97 17.93
CA LEU A 158 26.12 -8.86 19.17
C LEU A 158 27.48 -9.56 19.09
N ALA A 159 27.60 -10.62 18.28
CA ALA A 159 28.84 -11.36 18.12
C ALA A 159 29.81 -10.76 17.09
N GLN A 160 29.32 -9.95 16.14
CA GLN A 160 30.10 -9.45 15.01
C GLN A 160 30.36 -7.94 15.06
N GLU A 161 29.44 -7.14 15.61
CA GLU A 161 29.56 -5.69 15.70
C GLU A 161 30.21 -5.26 17.02
N ARG A 162 30.96 -4.16 16.97
CA ARG A 162 31.55 -3.56 18.17
C ARG A 162 30.45 -2.93 19.03
N PRO A 163 30.51 -3.04 20.38
CA PRO A 163 29.47 -2.53 21.27
C PRO A 163 29.11 -1.05 21.08
N GLN A 164 30.07 -0.23 20.69
CA GLN A 164 29.90 1.20 20.41
C GLN A 164 29.09 1.50 19.14
N ASP A 165 29.08 0.59 18.16
CA ASP A 165 28.48 0.83 16.84
C ASP A 165 27.06 0.21 16.75
N TRP A 166 26.57 -0.45 17.82
CA TRP A 166 25.32 -1.24 17.80
C TRP A 166 24.06 -0.43 17.48
N HIS A 167 24.07 0.88 17.74
CA HIS A 167 22.89 1.75 17.64
C HIS A 167 23.01 2.83 16.56
N ASP A 168 24.20 3.05 15.98
CA ASP A 168 24.45 4.16 15.04
C ASP A 168 23.46 4.18 13.87
N ASP A 169 23.24 3.02 13.25
CA ASP A 169 22.31 2.90 12.12
C ASP A 169 20.83 3.03 12.55
N GLU A 170 20.48 2.57 13.76
CA GLU A 170 19.12 2.71 14.29
C GLU A 170 18.80 4.19 14.53
N ASP A 171 19.75 4.92 15.11
CA ASP A 171 19.67 6.35 15.34
C ASP A 171 19.60 7.14 14.03
N GLN A 172 20.39 6.77 13.01
CA GLN A 172 20.33 7.39 11.69
C GLN A 172 18.97 7.17 11.01
N LEU A 173 18.43 5.95 11.08
CA LEU A 173 17.11 5.62 10.52
C LEU A 173 15.99 6.41 11.22
N GLN A 174 16.04 6.47 12.56
CA GLN A 174 15.07 7.25 13.33
C GLN A 174 15.17 8.75 13.07
N ALA A 175 16.39 9.30 13.01
CA ALA A 175 16.61 10.72 12.71
C ALA A 175 16.08 11.09 11.31
N ARG A 176 16.33 10.25 10.31
CA ARG A 176 15.79 10.42 8.96
C ARG A 176 14.26 10.36 8.96
N TYR A 177 13.68 9.35 9.62
CA TYR A 177 12.23 9.23 9.75
C TYR A 177 11.62 10.47 10.43
N LEU A 178 12.21 10.94 11.53
CA LEU A 178 11.75 12.11 12.27
C LEU A 178 11.78 13.38 11.41
N SER A 179 12.84 13.59 10.63
CA SER A 179 12.93 14.76 9.72
C SER A 179 11.81 14.76 8.68
N LEU A 180 11.54 13.60 8.06
CA LEU A 180 10.47 13.45 7.08
C LEU A 180 9.08 13.54 7.73
N SER A 181 8.94 13.10 8.98
CA SER A 181 7.70 13.23 9.75
C SER A 181 7.35 14.70 9.99
N LYS A 182 8.33 15.54 10.37
CA LYS A 182 8.12 16.98 10.55
C LYS A 182 7.65 17.66 9.27
N ASP A 183 8.26 17.33 8.14
CA ASP A 183 7.88 17.86 6.82
C ASP A 183 6.46 17.42 6.42
N MET A 184 6.11 16.16 6.72
CA MET A 184 4.77 15.62 6.50
C MET A 184 3.75 16.33 7.40
N ASP A 185 4.02 16.47 8.70
CA ASP A 185 3.12 17.09 9.67
C ASP A 185 2.79 18.54 9.27
N SER A 186 3.80 19.30 8.84
CA SER A 186 3.60 20.65 8.30
C SER A 186 2.65 20.66 7.09
N SER A 187 2.80 19.70 6.18
CA SER A 187 1.93 19.57 5.00
C SER A 187 0.53 19.07 5.37
N ALA A 188 0.40 18.23 6.41
CA ALA A 188 -0.87 17.74 6.94
C ALA A 188 -1.67 18.86 7.63
N VAL A 189 -1.00 19.78 8.32
CA VAL A 189 -1.67 20.98 8.88
C VAL A 189 -2.20 21.88 7.77
N GLN A 190 -1.48 22.00 6.64
CA GLN A 190 -1.94 22.76 5.49
C GLN A 190 -3.22 22.16 4.89
N ILE A 191 -3.29 20.83 4.78
CA ILE A 191 -4.45 20.17 4.17
C ILE A 191 -5.68 20.09 5.09
N SER A 192 -5.48 19.85 6.39
CA SER A 192 -6.58 19.77 7.35
C SER A 192 -7.09 21.14 7.81
N GLY A 193 -6.21 22.13 7.88
CA GLY A 193 -6.51 23.47 8.39
C GLY A 193 -6.81 24.49 7.29
N ILE A 194 -5.82 24.77 6.44
CA ILE A 194 -5.85 25.91 5.52
C ILE A 194 -6.80 25.64 4.35
N TRP A 195 -6.87 24.39 3.87
CA TRP A 195 -7.64 24.00 2.68
C TRP A 195 -9.13 24.44 2.67
N SER A 196 -9.89 24.09 3.71
CA SER A 196 -11.32 24.43 3.78
C SER A 196 -11.56 25.77 4.49
N ARG A 197 -10.81 26.05 5.56
CA ARG A 197 -10.97 27.31 6.31
C ARG A 197 -10.52 28.53 5.52
N GLY A 198 -9.47 28.39 4.70
CA GLY A 198 -9.01 29.45 3.81
C GLY A 198 -10.05 29.81 2.74
N TRP A 199 -10.76 28.81 2.20
CA TRP A 199 -11.91 29.06 1.33
C TRP A 199 -13.03 29.79 2.04
N LEU A 200 -13.40 29.42 3.27
CA LEU A 200 -14.44 30.14 4.01
C LEU A 200 -14.13 31.63 4.14
N VAL A 201 -12.88 31.97 4.47
CA VAL A 201 -12.45 33.37 4.56
C VAL A 201 -12.52 34.05 3.19
N LEU A 202 -12.01 33.41 2.13
CA LEU A 202 -12.00 33.98 0.78
C LEU A 202 -13.41 34.15 0.20
N GLY A 203 -14.27 33.15 0.37
CA GLY A 203 -15.65 33.15 -0.09
C GLY A 203 -16.49 34.22 0.61
N LEU A 204 -16.36 34.36 1.93
CA LEU A 204 -16.99 35.43 2.70
C LEU A 204 -16.43 36.81 2.32
N ALA A 205 -15.12 36.95 2.14
CA ALA A 205 -14.51 38.19 1.66
C ALA A 205 -15.03 38.58 0.28
N GLY A 206 -15.26 37.60 -0.61
CA GLY A 206 -15.90 37.82 -1.91
C GLY A 206 -17.32 38.38 -1.82
N MET A 207 -18.02 38.17 -0.70
CA MET A 207 -19.34 38.78 -0.45
C MET A 207 -19.25 40.25 -0.05
N ALA A 208 -18.09 40.74 0.41
CA ALA A 208 -17.96 42.14 0.84
C ALA A 208 -18.22 43.14 -0.30
N TYR A 209 -17.83 42.81 -1.54
CA TYR A 209 -18.03 43.69 -2.69
C TYR A 209 -19.52 43.96 -2.99
N PRO A 210 -20.39 42.94 -3.14
CA PRO A 210 -21.84 43.14 -3.26
C PRO A 210 -22.45 43.95 -2.11
N LEU A 211 -22.04 43.68 -0.86
CA LEU A 211 -22.54 44.40 0.31
C LEU A 211 -22.20 45.91 0.26
N ILE A 212 -20.98 46.27 -0.11
CA ILE A 212 -20.53 47.67 -0.19
C ILE A 212 -21.20 48.38 -1.37
N SER A 213 -21.38 47.68 -2.50
CA SER A 213 -22.01 48.25 -3.71
C SER A 213 -23.50 48.55 -3.58
N SER A 214 -24.14 48.19 -2.46
CA SER A 214 -25.57 48.40 -2.18
C SER A 214 -26.53 47.76 -3.20
N GLN A 215 -26.05 46.83 -4.02
CA GLN A 215 -26.83 46.07 -4.99
C GLN A 215 -27.03 44.64 -4.50
N PHE A 216 -27.82 44.44 -3.44
CA PHE A 216 -28.06 43.11 -2.91
C PHE A 216 -29.54 42.77 -2.81
N GLU A 217 -29.87 41.58 -3.29
CA GLU A 217 -31.13 40.92 -2.98
C GLU A 217 -30.88 39.95 -1.81
N LEU A 218 -31.80 39.91 -0.84
CA LEU A 218 -31.66 39.06 0.35
C LEU A 218 -31.52 37.57 -0.01
N THR A 219 -32.21 37.16 -1.06
CA THR A 219 -32.16 35.80 -1.66
C THR A 219 -30.77 35.51 -2.24
N ALA A 220 -30.19 36.44 -2.98
CA ALA A 220 -28.86 36.31 -3.57
C ALA A 220 -27.75 36.22 -2.51
N LEU A 221 -27.89 36.94 -1.39
CA LEU A 221 -26.97 36.82 -0.25
C LEU A 221 -27.07 35.44 0.43
N ALA A 222 -28.29 34.92 0.61
CA ALA A 222 -28.50 33.58 1.17
C ALA A 222 -27.92 32.50 0.26
N LEU A 223 -28.10 32.63 -1.07
CA LEU A 223 -27.50 31.76 -2.08
C LEU A 223 -25.97 31.80 -2.02
N SER A 224 -25.35 32.99 -1.94
CA SER A 224 -23.90 33.12 -1.79
C SER A 224 -23.39 32.47 -0.51
N LEU A 225 -24.03 32.70 0.64
CA LEU A 225 -23.62 32.09 1.90
C LEU A 225 -23.73 30.56 1.86
N GLY A 226 -24.86 30.05 1.36
CA GLY A 226 -25.06 28.61 1.16
C GLY A 226 -24.04 28.01 0.20
N GLY A 227 -23.75 28.69 -0.91
CA GLY A 227 -22.74 28.27 -1.88
C GLY A 227 -21.32 28.25 -1.31
N VAL A 228 -20.96 29.24 -0.47
CA VAL A 228 -19.66 29.28 0.23
C VAL A 228 -19.54 28.10 1.18
N MET A 229 -20.57 27.80 1.97
CA MET A 229 -20.59 26.65 2.89
C MET A 229 -20.54 25.32 2.15
N LEU A 230 -21.31 25.17 1.07
CA LEU A 230 -21.34 23.96 0.25
C LEU A 230 -19.98 23.69 -0.42
N ALA A 231 -19.32 24.73 -0.94
CA ALA A 231 -17.95 24.61 -1.42
C ALA A 231 -16.95 24.23 -0.30
N ALA A 232 -17.09 24.77 0.92
CA ALA A 232 -16.24 24.40 2.04
C ALA A 232 -16.39 22.93 2.44
N GLN A 233 -17.62 22.41 2.41
CA GLN A 233 -17.94 21.01 2.64
C GLN A 233 -17.37 20.12 1.52
N ALA A 234 -17.59 20.48 0.26
CA ALA A 234 -17.02 19.79 -0.91
C ALA A 234 -15.50 19.69 -0.81
N LEU A 235 -14.84 20.78 -0.43
CA LEU A 235 -13.40 20.82 -0.21
C LEU A 235 -12.96 19.85 0.89
N ASN A 236 -13.68 19.75 2.02
CA ASN A 236 -13.37 18.77 3.06
C ASN A 236 -13.52 17.32 2.57
N HIS A 237 -14.61 17.01 1.87
CA HIS A 237 -14.82 15.68 1.27
C HIS A 237 -13.75 15.35 0.21
N LEU A 238 -13.27 16.35 -0.53
CA LEU A 238 -12.19 16.18 -1.50
C LEU A 238 -10.86 15.87 -0.80
N ALA A 239 -10.57 16.53 0.33
CA ALA A 239 -9.36 16.25 1.11
C ALA A 239 -9.38 14.83 1.69
N THR A 240 -10.47 14.42 2.36
CA THR A 240 -10.61 13.05 2.91
C THR A 240 -10.60 11.99 1.80
N GLY A 241 -11.25 12.28 0.67
CA GLY A 241 -11.27 11.41 -0.49
C GLY A 241 -9.87 11.22 -1.09
N MET A 242 -9.09 12.29 -1.20
CA MET A 242 -7.72 12.22 -1.66
C MET A 242 -6.84 11.41 -0.71
N GLU A 243 -6.86 11.69 0.61
CA GLU A 243 -6.10 10.91 1.60
C GLU A 243 -6.40 9.42 1.51
N SER A 244 -7.69 9.09 1.35
CA SER A 244 -8.13 7.72 1.20
C SER A 244 -7.62 7.08 -0.09
N LEU A 245 -7.76 7.73 -1.24
CA LEU A 245 -7.25 7.24 -2.53
C LEU A 245 -5.73 6.99 -2.47
N LEU A 246 -4.98 7.90 -1.85
CA LEU A 246 -3.55 7.73 -1.64
C LEU A 246 -3.22 6.55 -0.71
N GLY A 247 -4.04 6.34 0.32
CA GLY A 247 -4.00 5.17 1.15
C GLY A 247 -4.24 3.89 0.34
N VAL A 248 -5.33 3.83 -0.42
CA VAL A 248 -5.72 2.68 -1.27
C VAL A 248 -4.60 2.30 -2.24
N VAL A 249 -4.08 3.25 -3.00
CA VAL A 249 -3.02 2.98 -3.99
C VAL A 249 -1.80 2.36 -3.31
N ASN A 250 -1.45 2.85 -2.12
CA ASN A 250 -0.29 2.36 -1.39
C ASN A 250 -0.55 1.00 -0.73
N ALA A 251 -1.74 0.80 -0.19
CA ALA A 251 -2.15 -0.48 0.37
C ALA A 251 -2.24 -1.58 -0.70
N TRP A 252 -2.76 -1.23 -1.88
CA TRP A 252 -2.81 -2.12 -3.03
C TRP A 252 -1.42 -2.55 -3.50
N ARG A 253 -0.39 -1.69 -3.44
CA ARG A 253 0.99 -2.09 -3.77
C ARG A 253 1.52 -3.22 -2.88
N GLN A 254 1.06 -3.32 -1.63
CA GLN A 254 1.50 -4.38 -0.71
C GLN A 254 0.67 -5.64 -0.82
N VAL A 255 -0.64 -5.47 -0.99
CA VAL A 255 -1.64 -6.54 -0.94
C VAL A 255 -1.89 -7.16 -2.33
N GLY A 256 -1.74 -6.38 -3.40
CA GLY A 256 -1.96 -6.78 -4.78
C GLY A 256 -1.23 -8.05 -5.22
N PRO A 257 0.03 -8.30 -4.84
CA PRO A 257 0.71 -9.56 -5.15
C PRO A 257 -0.03 -10.81 -4.63
N LEU A 258 -0.64 -10.74 -3.43
CA LEU A 258 -1.47 -11.84 -2.90
C LEU A 258 -2.75 -12.01 -3.72
N PHE A 259 -3.39 -10.90 -4.08
CA PHE A 259 -4.60 -10.90 -4.89
C PHE A 259 -4.37 -11.51 -6.28
N HIS A 260 -3.21 -11.24 -6.89
CA HIS A 260 -2.81 -11.80 -8.19
C HIS A 260 -2.18 -13.19 -8.11
N ALA A 261 -1.86 -13.70 -6.91
CA ALA A 261 -1.42 -15.08 -6.74
C ALA A 261 -2.60 -16.07 -6.83
N ALA A 262 -3.80 -15.65 -6.42
CA ALA A 262 -5.03 -16.45 -6.42
C ALA A 262 -5.42 -17.17 -7.74
N PRO A 263 -5.17 -16.62 -8.95
CA PRO A 263 -5.55 -17.26 -10.21
C PRO A 263 -4.52 -18.26 -10.78
N ARG A 264 -3.35 -18.46 -10.15
CA ARG A 264 -2.20 -19.15 -10.78
C ARG A 264 -2.39 -20.64 -11.05
N ILE A 265 -3.51 -21.24 -10.62
CA ILE A 265 -3.86 -22.65 -10.87
C ILE A 265 -3.94 -23.00 -12.37
N ASN A 266 -4.24 -22.03 -13.25
CA ASN A 266 -4.54 -22.33 -14.67
C ASN A 266 -3.44 -21.94 -15.66
N ALA A 267 -2.34 -21.32 -15.22
CA ALA A 267 -1.39 -20.65 -16.14
C ALA A 267 -0.05 -21.38 -16.34
N GLU A 268 0.28 -22.39 -15.54
CA GLU A 268 1.46 -23.22 -15.81
C GLU A 268 1.01 -24.59 -16.35
N PRO A 269 1.40 -24.95 -17.59
CA PRO A 269 1.43 -26.36 -17.99
C PRO A 269 2.31 -27.09 -16.99
N ALA A 270 1.94 -28.31 -16.61
CA ALA A 270 2.77 -29.23 -15.83
C ALA A 270 4.19 -29.31 -16.42
N GLY A 271 5.08 -28.43 -15.96
CA GLY A 271 6.38 -28.16 -16.54
C GLY A 271 7.44 -28.73 -15.63
N SER A 272 7.85 -29.96 -15.93
CA SER A 272 9.07 -30.59 -15.42
C SER A 272 9.05 -30.92 -13.92
N ALA A 273 8.09 -31.77 -13.52
CA ALA A 273 8.51 -32.88 -12.68
C ALA A 273 9.54 -33.67 -13.50
N ALA A 274 10.82 -33.39 -13.30
CA ALA A 274 11.90 -34.22 -13.81
C ALA A 274 11.77 -35.57 -13.11
N THR A 275 10.92 -36.43 -13.67
CA THR A 275 10.94 -37.86 -13.43
C THR A 275 12.35 -38.31 -13.80
N LEU A 276 13.15 -38.64 -12.79
CA LEU A 276 14.39 -39.39 -12.98
C LEU A 276 14.02 -40.77 -13.51
N THR A 277 13.72 -40.86 -14.81
CA THR A 277 13.71 -42.12 -15.54
C THR A 277 15.15 -42.54 -15.76
N GLY A 278 15.67 -43.34 -14.82
CA GLY A 278 16.83 -44.18 -15.07
C GLY A 278 16.53 -45.11 -16.24
N THR A 279 16.89 -44.67 -17.45
CA THR A 279 16.91 -45.49 -18.66
C THR A 279 18.34 -45.54 -19.16
N GLY A 280 19.00 -46.63 -18.79
CA GLY A 280 20.33 -47.01 -19.26
C GLY A 280 20.39 -48.53 -19.39
N THR A 281 19.53 -49.08 -20.25
CA THR A 281 19.70 -50.44 -20.78
C THR A 281 20.83 -50.43 -21.80
N GLY A 282 21.99 -50.95 -21.40
CA GLY A 282 23.09 -51.34 -22.28
C GLY A 282 23.47 -52.77 -21.96
N THR A 283 22.97 -53.71 -22.76
CA THR A 283 23.26 -55.14 -22.72
C THR A 283 24.68 -55.44 -23.19
N GLY A 284 25.36 -56.36 -22.48
CA GLY A 284 26.34 -57.27 -23.07
C GLY A 284 27.79 -57.09 -22.63
N ARG A 285 28.26 -57.99 -21.75
CA ARG A 285 29.32 -58.99 -22.00
C ARG A 285 30.07 -59.32 -20.71
N GLU A 286 29.87 -60.55 -20.24
CA GLU A 286 30.78 -61.23 -19.33
C GLU A 286 32.13 -61.38 -20.04
N ASP A 287 33.19 -60.84 -19.47
CA ASP A 287 34.55 -61.33 -19.69
C ASP A 287 35.28 -61.36 -18.34
N SER A 288 35.70 -62.57 -17.99
CA SER A 288 36.57 -62.87 -16.86
C SER A 288 37.99 -62.39 -17.16
N GLY A 289 38.67 -61.76 -16.19
CA GLY A 289 40.10 -61.45 -16.35
C GLY A 289 40.70 -60.50 -15.33
N ASN A 290 41.07 -61.03 -14.16
CA ASN A 290 42.28 -60.75 -13.38
C ASN A 290 42.82 -59.29 -13.22
N GLY A 291 42.84 -58.84 -11.96
CA GLY A 291 44.07 -58.30 -11.37
C GLY A 291 44.28 -56.78 -11.39
N ALA A 292 43.82 -56.09 -10.34
CA ALA A 292 44.63 -55.15 -9.57
C ALA A 292 43.81 -54.67 -8.36
N ARG A 293 44.22 -55.11 -7.16
CA ARG A 293 43.82 -54.48 -5.91
C ARG A 293 44.52 -53.13 -5.84
N SER A 294 43.77 -52.04 -5.98
CA SER A 294 44.20 -50.72 -5.55
C SER A 294 43.30 -50.28 -4.40
N ASP A 295 43.92 -49.97 -3.28
CA ASP A 295 43.35 -49.50 -2.01
C ASP A 295 42.06 -48.69 -2.13
N ASP A 296 40.92 -49.32 -1.81
CA ASP A 296 39.65 -48.62 -1.61
C ASP A 296 39.47 -48.34 -0.11
N THR A 297 40.17 -47.32 0.38
CA THR A 297 39.86 -46.69 1.69
C THR A 297 38.93 -45.48 1.49
N GLY A 298 38.39 -45.27 0.29
CA GLY A 298 37.45 -44.19 -0.03
C GLY A 298 36.02 -44.70 -0.05
N GLY A 299 35.41 -44.86 1.12
CA GLY A 299 34.05 -45.41 1.27
C GLY A 299 33.03 -44.83 0.28
N ARG A 300 32.08 -45.67 -0.18
CA ARG A 300 31.08 -45.35 -1.22
C ARG A 300 30.58 -43.89 -1.18
N PRO A 301 30.54 -43.19 -2.33
CA PRO A 301 30.03 -41.83 -2.39
C PRO A 301 28.57 -41.81 -1.94
N LEU A 302 28.26 -41.00 -0.92
CA LEU A 302 26.92 -40.81 -0.39
C LEU A 302 26.13 -39.78 -1.20
N LEU A 303 26.83 -38.76 -1.71
CA LEU A 303 26.21 -37.69 -2.48
C LEU A 303 27.14 -37.25 -3.61
N VAL A 304 26.59 -37.09 -4.81
CA VAL A 304 27.30 -36.62 -6.00
C VAL A 304 26.48 -35.51 -6.65
N ALA A 305 27.02 -34.30 -6.68
CA ALA A 305 26.52 -33.16 -7.45
C ALA A 305 27.43 -32.96 -8.67
N LYS A 306 26.86 -33.02 -9.87
CA LYS A 306 27.58 -32.76 -11.13
C LYS A 306 26.94 -31.58 -11.85
N ASP A 307 27.79 -30.63 -12.26
CA ASP A 307 27.43 -29.42 -13.00
C ASP A 307 26.23 -28.64 -12.42
N LEU A 308 26.12 -28.64 -11.09
CA LEU A 308 25.00 -28.05 -10.38
C LEU A 308 24.97 -26.53 -10.59
N SER A 309 23.90 -26.06 -11.23
CA SER A 309 23.67 -24.65 -11.52
C SER A 309 22.30 -24.23 -11.00
N PHE A 310 22.23 -23.11 -10.29
CA PHE A 310 20.99 -22.65 -9.67
C PHE A 310 20.82 -21.14 -9.75
N ARG A 311 19.61 -20.70 -10.07
CA ARG A 311 19.18 -19.30 -10.09
C ARG A 311 17.84 -19.16 -9.36
N TYR A 312 17.68 -18.05 -8.63
CA TYR A 312 16.46 -17.76 -7.88
C TYR A 312 15.32 -17.19 -8.74
N ARG A 313 15.65 -16.56 -9.87
CA ARG A 313 14.68 -15.90 -10.76
C ARG A 313 14.95 -16.34 -12.19
N GLU A 314 13.92 -16.44 -13.03
CA GLU A 314 14.07 -16.70 -14.47
C GLU A 314 15.06 -15.72 -15.12
N PHE A 315 15.01 -14.45 -14.71
CA PHE A 315 15.95 -13.39 -15.13
C PHE A 315 16.89 -13.00 -13.97
N GLY A 316 18.21 -13.06 -14.19
CA GLY A 316 19.25 -12.81 -13.17
C GLY A 316 20.56 -13.53 -13.47
N GLN A 317 21.59 -13.36 -12.62
CA GLN A 317 22.80 -14.18 -12.67
C GLN A 317 22.62 -15.45 -11.82
N PRO A 318 23.14 -16.62 -12.23
CA PRO A 318 23.08 -17.84 -11.42
C PRO A 318 23.93 -17.68 -10.16
N VAL A 319 23.37 -18.09 -9.01
CA VAL A 319 24.05 -18.08 -7.69
C VAL A 319 25.01 -19.26 -7.56
N LEU A 320 24.72 -20.38 -8.22
CA LEU A 320 25.63 -21.51 -8.40
C LEU A 320 25.80 -21.76 -9.89
N GLN A 321 27.03 -22.01 -10.32
CA GLN A 321 27.40 -22.24 -11.71
C GLN A 321 28.34 -23.44 -11.79
N ALA A 322 27.91 -24.49 -12.50
CA ALA A 322 28.68 -25.70 -12.76
C ALA A 322 29.41 -26.27 -11.52
N CYS A 323 28.72 -26.30 -10.38
CA CYS A 323 29.29 -26.80 -9.13
C CYS A 323 29.36 -28.33 -9.14
N ASN A 324 30.56 -28.85 -8.97
CA ASN A 324 30.85 -30.28 -8.90
C ASN A 324 31.32 -30.63 -7.48
N LEU A 325 30.62 -31.54 -6.79
CA LEU A 325 30.93 -31.95 -5.42
C LEU A 325 30.60 -33.43 -5.21
N THR A 326 31.53 -34.19 -4.63
CA THR A 326 31.30 -35.57 -4.19
C THR A 326 31.55 -35.66 -2.69
N VAL A 327 30.60 -36.22 -1.94
CA VAL A 327 30.67 -36.42 -0.49
C VAL A 327 30.65 -37.92 -0.20
N HIS A 328 31.63 -38.39 0.55
CA HIS A 328 31.79 -39.79 0.95
C HIS A 328 31.31 -40.00 2.39
N SER A 329 31.13 -41.26 2.77
CA SER A 329 30.76 -41.62 4.14
C SER A 329 31.85 -41.22 5.13
N GLY A 330 31.49 -40.40 6.13
CA GLY A 330 32.40 -39.91 7.17
C GLY A 330 33.02 -38.53 6.88
N ASP A 331 32.80 -37.96 5.71
CA ASP A 331 33.32 -36.63 5.35
C ASP A 331 32.74 -35.53 6.26
N ARG A 332 33.60 -34.58 6.65
CA ARG A 332 33.21 -33.33 7.31
C ARG A 332 33.64 -32.15 6.46
N LEU A 333 32.70 -31.59 5.71
CA LEU A 333 32.95 -30.50 4.78
C LEU A 333 32.61 -29.15 5.41
N LEU A 334 33.52 -28.19 5.28
CA LEU A 334 33.33 -26.80 5.72
C LEU A 334 33.16 -25.90 4.49
N LEU A 335 31.98 -25.29 4.36
CA LEU A 335 31.68 -24.33 3.29
C LEU A 335 32.04 -22.91 3.72
N GLN A 336 33.08 -22.32 3.12
CA GLN A 336 33.53 -20.95 3.40
C GLN A 336 33.31 -20.01 2.20
N GLY A 337 33.18 -18.71 2.45
CA GLY A 337 33.03 -17.68 1.42
C GLY A 337 32.26 -16.44 1.91
N GLY A 338 32.32 -15.34 1.14
CA GLY A 338 31.65 -14.07 1.47
C GLY A 338 30.11 -14.17 1.58
N SER A 339 29.48 -13.21 2.26
CA SER A 339 28.01 -13.11 2.31
C SER A 339 27.44 -13.03 0.90
N GLY A 340 26.35 -13.76 0.62
CA GLY A 340 25.76 -13.85 -0.73
C GLY A 340 26.41 -14.87 -1.69
N GLY A 341 27.55 -15.50 -1.34
CA GLY A 341 28.26 -16.46 -2.21
C GLY A 341 27.63 -17.85 -2.39
N GLY A 342 26.31 -18.00 -2.18
CA GLY A 342 25.59 -19.25 -2.50
C GLY A 342 25.73 -20.42 -1.52
N LYS A 343 26.46 -20.28 -0.40
CA LYS A 343 26.70 -21.36 0.59
C LYS A 343 25.42 -22.05 1.09
N SER A 344 24.46 -21.26 1.56
CA SER A 344 23.17 -21.78 2.06
C SER A 344 22.31 -22.36 0.93
N THR A 345 22.46 -21.83 -0.30
CA THR A 345 21.79 -22.37 -1.49
C THR A 345 22.33 -23.76 -1.83
N LEU A 346 23.65 -23.93 -1.83
CA LEU A 346 24.29 -25.22 -2.08
C LEU A 346 23.86 -26.24 -1.01
N ALA A 347 23.93 -25.88 0.28
CA ALA A 347 23.49 -26.76 1.36
C ALA A 347 22.02 -27.18 1.25
N ALA A 348 21.12 -26.26 0.85
CA ALA A 348 19.71 -26.57 0.66
C ALA A 348 19.46 -27.53 -0.51
N LEU A 349 20.18 -27.38 -1.62
CA LEU A 349 20.10 -28.28 -2.78
C LEU A 349 20.63 -29.67 -2.45
N LEU A 350 21.77 -29.76 -1.75
CA LEU A 350 22.34 -31.04 -1.33
C LEU A 350 21.42 -31.77 -0.34
N ALA A 351 20.61 -31.04 0.44
CA ALA A 351 19.63 -31.61 1.36
C ALA A 351 18.26 -31.92 0.71
N GLY A 352 18.08 -31.68 -0.60
CA GLY A 352 16.82 -31.89 -1.30
C GLY A 352 15.68 -30.95 -0.86
N LEU A 353 16.01 -29.81 -0.25
CA LEU A 353 15.04 -28.84 0.25
C LEU A 353 14.62 -27.80 -0.80
N ARG A 354 15.12 -27.93 -2.03
CA ARG A 354 14.91 -27.06 -3.20
C ARG A 354 15.12 -27.81 -4.50
#